data_AF-R1CF84-F1
#
_entry.id   AF-R1CF84-F1
#
_cell.length_a   1.000
_cell.length_b   1.000
_cell.length_c   1.000
_cell.angle_alpha   90.00
_cell.angle_beta   90.00
_cell.angle_gamma   90.00
#
_symmetry.space_group_name_H-M   'P 1'
#
loop_
_entity.id
_entity.type
_entity.pdbx_description
1 polymer ?
#
loop_
_entity_poly.entity_id
_entity_poly.type
_entity_poly.pdbx_seq_one_letter_code
_entity_poly.pdbx_strand_id
1 'polypeptide(L)' 'MTGNCGICDGECNHFISLLGVHICRECEQDIVNSDIGDIKYQYYKSVIKKLWIDYIIQFSQKV' A
#
# COMPACT_ATOMS: atom_id res chain seq x y z
N MET A 1 5.58 -8.70 16.23
CA MET A 1 6.16 -7.54 15.53
C MET A 1 5.02 -6.65 15.11
N THR A 2 4.97 -5.44 15.63
CA THR A 2 4.07 -4.38 15.16
C THR A 2 4.79 -3.58 14.08
N GLY A 3 4.04 -3.03 13.13
CA GLY A 3 4.59 -2.20 12.07
C GLY A 3 3.58 -1.14 11.65
N ASN A 4 4.07 -0.04 11.09
CA ASN A 4 3.19 1.04 10.62
C ASN A 4 2.69 0.73 9.21
N CYS A 5 1.40 0.94 8.99
CA CYS A 5 0.79 0.85 7.67
C CYS A 5 1.29 2.00 6.78
N GLY A 6 1.84 1.70 5.60
CA GLY A 6 2.33 2.72 4.66
C GLY A 6 1.22 3.53 3.95
N ILE A 7 -0.04 3.38 4.36
CA ILE A 7 -1.18 4.13 3.82
C ILE A 7 -1.75 5.08 4.87
N CYS A 8 -2.07 4.58 6.06
CA CYS A 8 -2.72 5.36 7.12
C CYS A 8 -1.78 5.74 8.28
N ASP A 9 -0.51 5.30 8.23
CA ASP A 9 0.50 5.43 9.30
C ASP A 9 0.09 4.82 10.65
N GLY A 10 -1.02 4.08 10.70
CA GLY A 10 -1.48 3.38 11.88
C GLY A 10 -0.59 2.19 12.23
N GLU A 11 -0.30 2.02 13.52
CA GLU A 11 0.39 0.83 14.03
C GLU A 11 -0.54 -0.39 13.92
N CYS A 12 -0.03 -1.48 13.34
CA CYS A 12 -0.80 -2.68 13.13
C CYS A 12 0.02 -3.96 13.36
N ASN A 13 -0.69 -4.97 13.86
CA ASN A 13 -0.12 -6.27 14.24
C ASN A 13 -0.38 -7.32 13.15
N HIS A 14 -1.35 -7.03 12.27
CA HIS A 14 -1.75 -7.83 11.13
C HIS A 14 -1.70 -6.94 9.89
N PHE A 15 -0.84 -7.31 8.95
CA PHE A 15 -0.65 -6.59 7.71
C PHE A 15 -0.25 -7.55 6.60
N ILE A 16 -0.49 -7.13 5.35
CA ILE A 16 0.18 -7.74 4.19
C ILE A 16 1.45 -6.95 3.89
N SER A 17 2.46 -7.61 3.30
CA SER A 17 3.61 -6.93 2.71
C SER A 17 3.41 -6.81 1.21
N LEU A 18 3.32 -5.59 0.70
CA LEU A 18 3.21 -5.28 -0.72
C LEU A 18 4.42 -4.46 -1.15
N LEU A 19 5.28 -5.05 -1.98
CA LEU A 19 6.52 -4.43 -2.48
C LEU A 19 7.43 -3.89 -1.36
N GLY A 20 7.45 -4.57 -0.21
CA GLY A 20 8.23 -4.17 0.97
C GLY A 20 7.54 -3.16 1.89
N VAL A 21 6.31 -2.76 1.61
CA VAL A 21 5.50 -1.86 2.45
C VAL A 21 4.42 -2.64 3.18
N HIS A 22 4.23 -2.37 4.47
CA HIS A 22 3.18 -2.97 5.28
C HIS A 22 1.84 -2.26 5.02
N ILE A 23 0.78 -3.02 4.77
CA ILE A 23 -0.59 -2.50 4.63
C ILE A 23 -1.47 -3.21 5.66
N CYS A 24 -2.05 -2.46 6.59
CA CYS A 24 -2.95 -3.01 7.60
C CYS A 24 -4.20 -3.61 6.97
N ARG A 25 -4.86 -4.51 7.71
CA ARG A 25 -6.05 -5.22 7.22
C ARG A 25 -7.17 -4.27 6.81
N GLU A 26 -7.39 -3.18 7.54
CA GLU A 26 -8.44 -2.21 7.24
C GLU A 26 -8.20 -1.55 5.87
N CYS A 27 -6.98 -1.08 5.62
CA CYS A 27 -6.63 -0.49 4.34
C CYS A 27 -6.66 -1.52 3.20
N GLU A 28 -6.24 -2.76 3.45
CA GLU A 28 -6.34 -3.86 2.47
C GLU A 28 -7.79 -4.13 2.08
N GLN A 29 -8.70 -4.23 3.06
CA GLN A 29 -10.12 -4.41 2.80
C GLN A 29 -10.74 -3.21 2.08
N ASP A 30 -10.35 -1.99 2.44
CA ASP A 30 -10.82 -0.80 1.74
C ASP A 30 -10.37 -0.82 0.26
N ILE A 31 -9.14 -1.23 -0.04
CA ILE A 31 -8.64 -1.36 -1.42
C ILE A 31 -9.46 -2.38 -2.21
N VAL A 32 -9.65 -3.59 -1.65
CA VAL A 32 -10.31 -4.70 -2.34
C VAL A 32 -11.80 -4.41 -2.60
N ASN A 33 -12.44 -3.71 -1.67
CA ASN A 33 -13.88 -3.44 -1.73
C ASN A 33 -14.23 -2.07 -2.32
N SER A 34 -13.25 -1.25 -2.69
CA SER A 34 -13.50 0.07 -3.29
C SER A 34 -14.10 -0.06 -4.70
N ASP A 35 -15.25 0.57 -4.92
CA ASP A 35 -15.85 0.68 -6.25
C ASP A 35 -15.02 1.59 -7.17
N ILE A 36 -14.91 1.24 -8.45
CA ILE A 36 -14.08 1.96 -9.43
C ILE A 36 -14.55 3.41 -9.63
N GLY A 37 -15.83 3.69 -9.43
CA GLY A 37 -16.43 5.02 -9.48
C GLY A 37 -16.18 5.87 -8.23
N ASP A 38 -15.69 5.28 -7.14
CA ASP A 38 -15.40 5.99 -5.88
C ASP A 38 -14.07 6.75 -5.95
N ILE A 39 -14.02 7.93 -5.33
CA ILE A 39 -12.79 8.71 -5.15
C ILE A 39 -11.73 7.92 -4.35
N LYS A 40 -12.15 7.05 -3.42
CA LYS A 40 -11.26 6.15 -2.68
C LYS A 40 -10.48 5.24 -3.60
N TYR A 41 -11.12 4.68 -4.63
CA TYR A 41 -10.43 3.85 -5.60
C TYR A 41 -9.31 4.62 -6.32
N GLN A 42 -9.57 5.88 -6.71
CA GLN A 42 -8.55 6.72 -7.35
C GLN A 42 -7.38 7.04 -6.40
N TYR A 43 -7.66 7.29 -5.12
CA TYR A 43 -6.64 7.45 -4.10
C TYR A 43 -5.77 6.19 -3.98
N TYR A 44 -6.38 5.02 -3.75
CA TYR A 44 -5.64 3.77 -3.59
C TYR A 44 -4.87 3.38 -4.84
N LYS A 45 -5.45 3.56 -6.03
CA LYS A 45 -4.75 3.37 -7.32
C LYS A 45 -3.49 4.23 -7.42
N SER A 46 -3.53 5.46 -6.92
CA SER A 46 -2.38 6.37 -6.92
C SER A 46 -1.32 5.94 -5.93
N VAL A 47 -1.72 5.48 -4.74
CA VAL A 47 -0.82 4.89 -3.74
C VAL A 47 -0.11 3.65 -4.31
N ILE A 48 -0.84 2.70 -4.89
CA ILE A 48 -0.26 1.48 -5.47
C ILE A 48 0.72 1.82 -6.60
N LYS A 49 0.40 2.77 -7.48
CA LYS A 49 1.34 3.24 -8.51
C LYS A 49 2.63 3.80 -7.92
N LYS A 50 2.53 4.59 -6.84
CA LYS A 50 3.70 5.12 -6.15
C LYS A 50 4.56 3.98 -5.58
N LEU A 51 3.95 2.98 -4.92
CA LEU A 51 4.68 1.82 -4.40
C LEU A 51 5.46 1.08 -5.50
N TRP A 52 4.86 0.92 -6.69
CA TRP A 52 5.55 0.33 -7.84
C TRP A 52 6.74 1.19 -8.31
N ILE A 53 6.58 2.50 -8.40
CA ILE A 53 7.66 3.42 -8.79
C ILE A 53 8.80 3.34 -7.78
N ASP A 54 8.49 3.42 -6.49
CA ASP A 54 9.49 3.37 -5.41
C ASP A 54 10.24 2.03 -5.43
N TYR A 55 9.52 0.91 -5.62
CA TYR A 55 10.12 -0.41 -5.78
C TYR A 55 11.02 -0.48 -7.02
N ILE A 56 10.56 -0.02 -8.18
CA ILE A 56 11.39 -0.04 -9.40
C ILE A 56 12.66 0.78 -9.20
N ILE A 57 12.57 2.01 -8.67
CA ILE A 57 13.72 2.88 -8.43
C ILE A 57 14.74 2.22 -7.49
N GLN A 58 14.27 1.62 -6.38
CA GLN A 58 15.15 0.94 -5.42
C GLN A 58 15.88 -0.25 -6.04
N PHE A 59 15.26 -0.95 -6.98
CA PHE A 59 15.82 -2.15 -7.60
C PHE A 59 16.56 -1.89 -8.91
N SER A 60 16.32 -0.76 -9.59
CA SER A 60 17.08 -0.32 -10.77
C SER A 60 18.50 0.17 -10.45
N GLN A 61 18.82 0.45 -9.18
CA GLN A 61 20.16 0.86 -8.74
C GLN A 61 21.05 -0.33 -8.27
N LYS A 62 20.56 -1.58 -8.38
CA LYS A 62 21.28 -2.79 -7.98
C LYS A 62 21.86 -3.60 -9.16
N VAL A 63 22.05 -2.97 -10.32
CA VAL A 63 22.68 -3.57 -11.51
C VAL A 63 24.04 -2.91 -11.77
#